data_AF-A0A7C2HZS8-F1
#
_entry.id   AF-A0A7C2HZS8-F1
#
_cell.length_a   1.000
_cell.length_b   1.000
_cell.length_c   1.000
_cell.angle_alpha   90.00
_cell.angle_beta   90.00
_cell.angle_gamma   90.00
#
_symmetry.space_group_name_H-M   'P 1'
#
loop_
_entity.id
_entity.type
_entity.pdbx_description
1 polymer ?
#
loop_
_entity_poly.entity_id
_entity_poly.type
_entity_poly.pdbx_seq_one_letter_code
_entity_poly.pdbx_strand_id
1 'polypeptide(L)' 'MATRSLESIVVHARAQHCSPPVVDRGQQVVRFEGTSYVMVGIYFARSHALGSSQNGHRELYYILRPLSRNGEGEPVG' A
#
# COMPACT_ATOMS: atom_id res chain seq x y z
N MET A 1 6.61 4.95 31.20
CA MET A 1 7.14 5.25 29.85
C MET A 1 6.63 4.16 28.93
N ALA A 2 5.58 4.42 28.14
CA ALA A 2 5.05 3.45 27.19
C ALA A 2 5.80 3.63 25.87
N THR A 3 6.63 2.65 25.51
CA THR A 3 7.15 2.49 24.14
C THR A 3 5.96 2.22 23.23
N ARG A 4 5.42 3.27 22.59
CA ARG A 4 4.46 3.12 21.50
C ARG A 4 5.18 2.36 20.38
N SER A 5 4.84 1.08 20.21
CA SER A 5 5.13 0.35 18.99
C SER A 5 4.40 1.09 17.88
N LEU A 6 5.12 1.89 17.08
CA LEU A 6 4.61 2.43 15.83
C LEU A 6 4.44 1.24 14.89
N GLU A 7 3.35 0.50 15.05
CA GLU A 7 2.86 -0.38 14.00
C GLU A 7 2.63 0.53 12.79
N SER A 8 3.56 0.50 11.84
CA SER A 8 3.37 1.21 10.60
C SER A 8 2.16 0.56 9.94
N ILE A 9 1.05 1.29 9.89
CA ILE A 9 -0.14 0.82 9.19
C ILE A 9 0.23 0.79 7.71
N VAL A 10 0.43 -0.42 7.19
CA VAL A 10 0.76 -0.68 5.81
C VAL A 10 -0.51 -1.11 5.09
N VAL A 11 -0.83 -0.41 4.01
CA VAL A 11 -1.98 -0.73 3.15
C VAL A 11 -1.50 -1.60 1.99
N HIS A 12 -2.21 -2.69 1.73
CA HIS A 12 -1.94 -3.57 0.60
C HIS A 12 -3.02 -3.35 -0.46
N ALA A 13 -2.66 -2.71 -1.57
CA ALA A 13 -3.60 -2.36 -2.62
C ALA A 13 -3.27 -3.09 -3.92
N ARG A 14 -4.31 -3.53 -4.65
CA ARG A 14 -4.11 -4.03 -6.02
C ARG A 14 -3.55 -2.90 -6.87
N ALA A 15 -2.48 -3.18 -7.62
CA ALA A 15 -1.82 -2.18 -8.45
C ALA A 15 -2.78 -1.53 -9.46
N GLN A 16 -3.73 -2.30 -9.99
CA GLN A 16 -4.74 -1.81 -10.94
C GLN A 16 -5.74 -0.80 -10.32
N HIS A 17 -5.85 -0.73 -8.99
CA HIS A 17 -6.68 0.26 -8.29
C HIS A 17 -5.87 1.49 -7.86
N CYS A 18 -4.58 1.51 -8.15
CA CYS A 18 -3.70 2.63 -7.86
C CYS A 18 -3.49 3.48 -9.12
N SER A 19 -3.17 4.76 -8.93
CA SER A 19 -2.62 5.55 -10.02
C SER A 19 -1.27 4.98 -10.49
N PRO A 20 -0.82 5.32 -11.72
CA PRO A 20 0.56 5.10 -12.10
C PRO A 20 1.52 5.71 -11.06
N PRO A 21 2.62 5.01 -10.71
CA PRO A 21 3.59 5.55 -9.78
C PRO A 21 4.33 6.75 -10.38
N VAL A 22 4.47 7.79 -9.57
CA VAL A 22 5.25 8.99 -9.89
C VAL A 22 6.36 9.17 -8.86
N VAL A 23 7.48 9.77 -9.26
CA VAL A 23 8.56 10.10 -8.32
C VAL A 23 8.34 11.51 -7.79
N ASP A 24 8.16 11.63 -6.47
CA ASP A 24 8.08 12.91 -5.76
C ASP A 24 9.11 12.94 -4.62
N ARG A 25 9.98 13.95 -4.60
CA ARG A 25 11.07 14.09 -3.61
C ARG A 25 11.88 12.80 -3.38
N GLY A 26 12.14 12.05 -4.46
CA GLY A 26 12.88 10.79 -4.42
C GLY A 26 12.09 9.58 -3.91
N GLN A 27 10.78 9.72 -3.64
CA GLN A 27 9.90 8.64 -3.22
C GLN A 27 8.95 8.26 -4.36
N GLN A 28 8.63 6.98 -4.50
CA GLN A 28 7.56 6.54 -5.38
C GLN A 28 6.22 6.77 -4.70
N VAL A 29 5.35 7.57 -5.32
CA VAL A 29 4.04 7.94 -4.79
C VAL A 29 2.96 7.44 -5.73
N VAL A 30 1.89 6.90 -5.15
CA VAL A 30 0.66 6.49 -5.85
C VAL A 30 -0.56 7.06 -5.15
N ARG A 31 -1.66 7.20 -5.88
CA ARG A 31 -2.99 7.45 -5.30
C ARG A 31 -3.77 6.15 -5.22
N PHE A 32 -4.35 5.88 -4.06
CA PHE A 32 -5.27 4.77 -3.82
C PHE A 32 -6.47 5.32 -3.05
N GLU A 33 -7.68 5.06 -3.57
CA GLU A 33 -8.94 5.58 -2.99
C GLU A 33 -8.93 7.10 -2.75
N GLY A 34 -8.31 7.85 -3.67
CA GLY A 34 -8.21 9.32 -3.59
C GLY A 34 -7.07 9.86 -2.72
N THR A 35 -6.49 9.04 -1.84
CA THR A 35 -5.39 9.40 -0.93
C THR A 35 -4.02 9.04 -1.51
N SER A 36 -3.00 9.86 -1.23
CA SER A 36 -1.62 9.64 -1.67
C SER A 36 -0.82 8.81 -0.67
N TYR A 37 -0.08 7.83 -1.18
CA TYR A 37 0.76 6.91 -0.42
C TYR A 37 2.15 6.80 -1.02
N VAL A 38 3.14 6.52 -0.17
CA VAL A 38 4.46 6.07 -0.62
C VAL A 38 4.38 4.57 -0.91
N MET A 39 4.75 4.18 -2.12
CA MET A 39 4.98 2.78 -2.45
C MET A 39 6.33 2.35 -1.87
N VAL A 40 6.30 1.38 -0.95
CA VAL A 40 7.50 0.85 -0.28
C VAL A 40 7.89 -0.53 -0.79
N GLY A 41 7.03 -1.18 -1.57
CA GLY A 41 7.31 -2.47 -2.18
C GLY A 41 6.16 -2.97 -3.05
N ILE A 42 6.40 -4.09 -3.72
CA ILE A 42 5.43 -4.77 -4.57
C ILE A 42 5.48 -6.28 -4.31
N TYR A 43 4.36 -6.98 -4.49
CA TYR A 43 4.34 -8.44 -4.48
C TYR A 43 3.26 -8.97 -5.44
N PHE A 44 3.42 -10.21 -5.87
CA PHE A 44 2.42 -10.92 -6.67
C PHE A 44 1.68 -11.93 -5.80
N ALA A 45 0.35 -11.82 -5.71
CA ALA A 45 -0.49 -12.84 -5.09
C ALA A 45 -0.98 -13.82 -6.16
N ARG A 46 -1.03 -15.11 -5.82
CA ARG A 46 -1.65 -16.14 -6.65
C ARG A 46 -3.06 -16.41 -6.15
N SER A 47 -4.04 -16.37 -7.06
CA SER A 47 -5.37 -16.89 -6.76
C SER A 47 -5.27 -18.41 -6.53
N HIS A 48 -5.60 -18.87 -5.33
CA HIS A 48 -5.77 -20.29 -5.07
C HIS A 48 -7.11 -20.73 -5.67
N ALA A 49 -7.08 -21.21 -6.92
CA ALA A 49 -8.25 -21.83 -7.52
C ALA A 49 -8.56 -23.15 -6.78
N LEU A 50 -9.59 -23.15 -5.93
CA LEU A 50 -10.25 -24.38 -5.48
C LEU A 50 -10.94 -25.01 -6.71
N GLY A 51 -10.41 -26.14 -7.16
CA GLY A 51 -11.03 -26.95 -8.21
C GLY A 51 -10.47 -26.70 -9.61
N SER A 52 -9.56 -27.59 -10.02
CA SER A 52 -9.40 -28.08 -11.40
C SER A 52 -9.41 -27.08 -12.58
N SER A 53 -8.99 -25.83 -12.38
CA SER A 53 -8.71 -24.92 -13.50
C SER A 53 -7.44 -24.12 -13.23
N GLN A 54 -6.40 -24.47 -13.99
CA GLN A 54 -5.08 -23.84 -13.98
C GLN A 54 -5.12 -22.44 -14.59
N ASN A 55 -5.75 -21.49 -13.91
CA ASN A 55 -5.52 -20.08 -14.22
C ASN A 55 -4.71 -19.48 -13.10
N GLY A 56 -3.38 -19.71 -13.19
CA GLY A 56 -2.33 -19.13 -12.35
C GLY A 56 -2.18 -17.62 -12.51
N HIS A 57 -3.30 -16.90 -12.58
CA HIS A 57 -3.33 -15.46 -12.62
C HIS A 57 -2.63 -14.91 -11.38
N ARG A 58 -1.56 -14.17 -11.64
CA ARG A 58 -0.80 -13.41 -10.66
C ARG A 58 -1.39 -12.01 -10.62
N GLU A 59 -1.88 -11.62 -9.47
CA GLU A 59 -2.33 -10.25 -9.22
C GLU A 59 -1.16 -9.47 -8.62
N LEU A 60 -0.87 -8.28 -9.17
CA LEU A 60 0.15 -7.39 -8.63
C LEU A 60 -0.45 -6.50 -7.52
N TYR A 61 0.24 -6.45 -6.38
CA TYR A 61 -0.10 -5.62 -5.23
C TYR A 61 1.04 -4.66 -4.91
N TYR A 62 0.68 -3.47 -4.46
CA TYR A 62 1.58 -2.48 -3.89
C TYR A 62 1.47 -2.48 -2.37
N ILE A 63 2.62 -2.36 -1.72
CA ILE A 63 2.76 -2.15 -0.29
C ILE A 63 2.87 -0.64 -0.08
N LEU A 64 1.87 -0.06 0.58
CA LEU A 64 1.67 1.37 0.68
C LEU A 64 1.84 1.83 2.12
N ARG A 65 2.63 2.88 2.29
CA ARG A 65 2.76 3.59 3.57
C ARG A 65 2.12 4.98 3.40
N PRO A 66 1.30 5.44 4.35
CA PRO A 66 0.81 6.81 4.34
C PRO A 66 1.99 7.79 4.25
N LEU A 67 1.84 8.85 3.46
CA LEU A 67 2.75 9.99 3.57
C LEU A 67 2.63 10.49 5.01
N SER A 68 3.70 10.41 5.80
CA SER A 68 3.72 11.07 7.10
C SER A 68 3.40 12.54 6.84
N ARG A 69 2.21 13.00 7.24
CA ARG A 69 2.00 14.43 7.45
C ARG A 69 3.04 14.80 8.50
N ASN A 70 4.08 15.53 8.10
CA ASN A 70 5.01 16.10 9.04
C ASN A 70 4.19 16.93 10.05
N GLY A 71 3.99 16.38 11.25
CA GLY A 71 3.50 17.13 12.41
C GLY A 71 2.02 17.02 12.80
N GLU A 72 1.33 15.90 12.64
CA GLU A 72 0.05 15.70 13.34
C GLU A 72 0.03 14.36 14.09
N GLY A 73 0.67 14.38 15.26
CA GLY A 73 -0.01 13.80 16.41
C GLY A 73 -1.19 14.72 16.73
N GLU A 74 -2.40 14.19 16.62
CA GLU A 74 -3.58 14.44 17.47
C GLU A 74 -4.79 13.83 16.73
N PRO A 75 -5.49 12.83 17.28
CA PRO A 75 -6.90 12.68 16.97
C PRO A 75 -7.64 13.79 17.72
N VAL A 76 -8.16 14.78 16.99
CA VAL A 76 -9.21 15.65 17.51
C VAL A 76 -10.52 15.18 16.88
N GLY A 77 -11.40 14.62 17.71
CA GLY A 77 -12.77 14.22 17.36
C GLY A 77 -13.07 12.78 17.68
#